data_AF-A0A0W8E2H4-F1
#
_entry.id   AF-A0A0W8E2H4-F1
#
_cell.length_a   1.000
_cell.length_b   1.000
_cell.length_c   1.000
_cell.angle_alpha   90.00
_cell.angle_beta   90.00
_cell.angle_gamma   90.00
#
_symmetry.space_group_name_H-M   'P 1'
#
loop_
_entity.id
_entity.type
_entity.pdbx_description
1 polymer ?
#
loop_
_entity_poly.entity_id
_entity_poly.type
_entity_poly.pdbx_seq_one_letter_code
_entity_poly.pdbx_strand_id
1 'polypeptide(L)'
;MKQFYQKIDMRSRTEMINFLRNHFRYNTMNSWNRSSSYANNLKVHNLGLPWEIEQKAFDLLNVDDIYIEINNLINEWNRDHNYQWQAGFNGRSGGYLVIYQGCLEPTKHKSFCTNCGQLNFQTTEKSNQCGVCRQNTRVNLEKPRMMIKTYPGRSIDQDADFEDWSYDELKERVKLVQSFDRLCDDIVAQLIYICENFEVVEQEICVPKTIKVLQEV
;
A
#
# COMPACT_ATOMS: atom_id res chain seq x y z
N MET A 1 22.16 7.62 -6.68
CA MET A 1 20.89 7.11 -6.10
C MET A 1 19.96 8.27 -5.84
N LYS A 2 18.70 8.12 -6.22
CA LYS A 2 17.68 9.17 -6.11
C LYS A 2 17.19 9.26 -4.67
N GLN A 3 17.21 10.46 -4.11
CA GLN A 3 16.58 10.79 -2.83
C GLN A 3 15.24 11.46 -3.10
N PHE A 4 14.19 11.05 -2.39
CA PHE A 4 12.86 11.64 -2.47
C PHE A 4 12.64 12.68 -1.36
N TYR A 5 13.03 12.37 -0.12
CA TYR A 5 12.82 13.28 1.00
C TYR A 5 13.58 14.60 0.82
N GLN A 6 12.85 15.70 1.03
CA GLN A 6 13.41 17.04 1.04
C GLN A 6 13.07 17.72 2.37
N LYS A 7 14.08 18.29 3.03
CA LYS A 7 13.87 19.11 4.23
C LYS A 7 13.40 20.50 3.81
N ILE A 8 12.18 20.86 4.19
CA ILE A 8 11.54 22.15 3.89
C ILE A 8 11.52 23.03 5.14
N ASP A 9 11.80 24.34 5.01
CA ASP A 9 11.59 25.27 6.11
C ASP A 9 10.10 25.58 6.28
N MET A 10 9.48 24.89 7.25
CA MET A 10 8.07 25.09 7.62
C MET A 10 7.79 26.45 8.29
N ARG A 11 8.80 27.32 8.42
CA ARG A 11 8.62 28.74 8.79
C ARG A 11 8.28 29.61 7.58
N SER A 12 8.71 29.20 6.39
CA SER A 12 8.47 29.91 5.14
C SER A 12 7.22 29.39 4.45
N ARG A 13 6.17 30.22 4.40
CA ARG A 13 4.94 29.90 3.66
C ARG A 13 5.25 29.61 2.19
N THR A 14 6.08 30.45 1.58
CA THR A 14 6.47 30.32 0.18
C THR A 14 7.18 28.99 -0.10
N GLU A 15 8.06 28.53 0.79
CA GLU A 15 8.71 27.22 0.61
C GLU A 15 7.70 26.06 0.72
N MET A 16 6.80 26.09 1.71
CA MET A 16 5.77 25.06 1.86
C MET A 16 4.87 24.98 0.62
N ILE A 17 4.39 26.13 0.13
CA ILE A 17 3.56 26.20 -1.06
C ILE A 17 4.32 25.70 -2.29
N ASN A 18 5.57 26.14 -2.48
CA ASN A 18 6.37 25.71 -3.63
C ASN A 18 6.65 24.21 -3.61
N PHE A 19 6.91 23.64 -2.44
CA PHE A 19 7.09 22.21 -2.29
C PHE A 19 5.83 21.43 -2.69
N LEU A 20 4.67 21.77 -2.13
CA LEU A 20 3.41 21.08 -2.42
C LEU A 20 2.97 21.24 -3.89
N ARG A 21 3.06 22.46 -4.42
CA ARG A 21 2.63 22.79 -5.79
C ARG A 21 3.46 22.07 -6.85
N ASN A 22 4.77 21.95 -6.63
CA ASN A 22 5.70 21.39 -7.62
C ASN A 22 6.07 19.93 -7.37
N HIS A 23 5.55 19.31 -6.31
CA HIS A 23 5.77 17.89 -6.04
C HIS A 23 5.28 17.03 -7.21
N PHE A 24 6.02 15.96 -7.54
CA PHE A 24 5.61 15.04 -8.61
C PHE A 24 4.22 14.44 -8.32
N ARG A 25 3.43 14.25 -9.39
CA ARG A 25 2.05 13.76 -9.29
C ARG A 25 1.80 12.64 -10.28
N TYR A 26 0.93 11.72 -9.90
CA TYR A 26 0.47 10.63 -10.76
C TYR A 26 -1.03 10.40 -10.61
N ASN A 27 -1.65 9.79 -11.63
CA ASN A 27 -3.08 9.51 -11.63
C ASN A 27 -3.44 8.49 -10.53
N THR A 28 -4.54 8.71 -9.80
CA THR A 28 -5.00 7.83 -8.72
C THR A 28 -5.82 6.64 -9.22
N MET A 29 -5.96 6.46 -10.54
CA MET A 29 -6.56 5.26 -11.13
C MET A 29 -6.03 5.04 -12.55
N ASN A 30 -6.32 5.96 -13.48
CA ASN A 30 -5.81 5.96 -14.85
C ASN A 30 -5.93 7.38 -15.43
N SER A 31 -5.35 7.65 -16.59
CA SER A 31 -5.35 9.00 -17.19
C SER A 31 -6.74 9.57 -17.49
N TRP A 32 -7.76 8.73 -17.70
CA TRP A 32 -9.11 9.17 -18.03
C TRP A 32 -9.89 9.65 -16.81
N ASN A 33 -9.46 9.33 -15.59
CA ASN A 33 -10.14 9.74 -14.35
C ASN A 33 -9.91 11.21 -13.97
N ARG A 34 -8.97 11.90 -14.64
CA ARG A 34 -8.55 13.29 -14.39
C ARG A 34 -8.26 13.61 -12.92
N SER A 35 -7.87 12.60 -12.14
CA SER A 35 -7.63 12.70 -10.70
C SER A 35 -6.22 12.24 -10.38
N SER A 36 -5.43 13.14 -9.79
CA SER A 36 -4.03 12.93 -9.45
C SER A 36 -3.76 13.21 -7.97
N SER A 37 -2.66 12.63 -7.49
CA SER A 37 -2.17 12.80 -6.13
C SER A 37 -0.65 12.92 -6.14
N TYR A 38 -0.09 13.31 -5.00
CA TYR A 38 1.34 13.21 -4.73
C TYR A 38 1.82 11.79 -5.00
N ALA A 39 2.94 11.68 -5.72
CA ALA A 39 3.49 10.41 -6.14
C ALA A 39 5.01 10.51 -6.26
N ASN A 40 5.68 9.36 -6.34
CA ASN A 40 7.09 9.24 -6.66
C ASN A 40 7.32 8.09 -7.66
N ASN A 41 8.24 8.31 -8.61
CA ASN A 41 8.61 7.29 -9.60
C ASN A 41 9.73 6.41 -9.04
N LEU A 42 9.34 5.19 -8.66
CA LEU A 42 10.19 4.15 -8.07
C LEU A 42 10.60 3.07 -9.09
N LYS A 43 10.42 3.30 -10.40
CA LYS A 43 10.92 2.35 -11.40
C LYS A 43 12.44 2.22 -11.25
N VAL A 44 12.92 0.99 -11.21
CA VAL A 44 14.34 0.62 -11.01
C VAL A 44 15.31 1.49 -11.82
N HIS A 45 15.09 1.62 -13.13
CA HIS A 45 15.94 2.43 -14.03
C HIS A 45 15.93 3.95 -13.77
N ASN A 46 14.99 4.46 -12.95
CA ASN A 46 14.92 5.88 -12.58
C ASN A 46 15.50 6.16 -11.18
N LEU A 47 15.96 5.12 -10.46
CA LEU A 47 16.50 5.24 -9.11
C LEU A 47 17.99 5.65 -9.09
N GLY A 48 18.67 5.60 -10.24
CA GLY A 48 20.10 5.93 -10.33
C GLY A 48 20.95 5.03 -9.42
N LEU A 49 20.65 3.73 -9.44
CA LEU A 49 21.40 2.69 -8.73
C LEU A 49 22.68 2.35 -9.51
N PRO A 50 23.72 1.82 -8.85
CA PRO A 50 24.83 1.19 -9.55
C PRO A 50 24.33 0.05 -10.44
N TRP A 51 24.95 -0.14 -11.61
CA TRP A 51 24.53 -1.14 -12.60
C TRP A 51 24.30 -2.53 -12.01
N GLU A 52 25.21 -3.01 -11.16
CA GLU A 52 25.11 -4.34 -10.55
C GLU A 52 23.87 -4.49 -9.65
N ILE A 53 23.57 -3.44 -8.86
CA ILE A 53 22.37 -3.40 -8.01
C ILE A 53 21.11 -3.27 -8.86
N GLU A 54 21.17 -2.50 -9.94
CA GLU A 54 20.06 -2.33 -10.87
C GLU A 54 19.69 -3.65 -11.55
N GLN A 55 20.66 -4.43 -12.01
CA GLN A 55 20.43 -5.76 -12.60
C GLN A 55 19.79 -6.71 -11.60
N LYS A 56 20.37 -6.82 -10.39
CA LYS A 56 19.77 -7.65 -9.32
C LYS A 56 18.35 -7.20 -8.96
N ALA A 57 18.09 -5.89 -8.95
CA ALA A 57 16.76 -5.36 -8.68
C ALA A 57 15.74 -5.77 -9.76
N PHE A 58 16.16 -5.92 -11.03
CA PHE A 58 15.29 -6.48 -12.07
C PHE A 58 15.00 -7.96 -11.86
N ASP A 59 15.98 -8.75 -11.43
CA ASP A 59 15.78 -10.17 -11.12
C ASP A 59 14.79 -10.37 -9.97
N LEU A 60 14.90 -9.54 -8.92
CA LEU A 60 14.00 -9.55 -7.76
C LEU A 60 12.53 -9.28 -8.12
N LEU A 61 12.23 -8.63 -9.25
CA LEU A 61 10.83 -8.40 -9.66
C LEU A 61 10.04 -9.71 -9.88
N ASN A 62 10.73 -10.84 -10.02
CA ASN A 62 10.14 -12.18 -10.15
C ASN A 62 10.07 -12.97 -8.82
N VAL A 63 10.43 -12.35 -7.69
CA VAL A 63 10.47 -12.99 -6.38
C VAL A 63 9.34 -12.44 -5.52
N ASP A 64 8.47 -13.28 -4.98
CA ASP A 64 7.31 -12.81 -4.17
C ASP A 64 7.74 -12.08 -2.89
N ASP A 65 8.87 -12.49 -2.29
CA ASP A 65 9.36 -11.96 -1.02
C ASP A 65 9.66 -10.46 -1.05
N ILE A 66 10.16 -9.91 -2.18
CA ILE A 66 10.40 -8.46 -2.26
C ILE A 66 9.10 -7.66 -2.12
N TYR A 67 8.00 -8.19 -2.67
CA TYR A 67 6.70 -7.54 -2.57
C TYR A 67 6.16 -7.62 -1.15
N ILE A 68 6.44 -8.70 -0.41
CA ILE A 68 6.06 -8.82 1.00
C ILE A 68 6.79 -7.75 1.83
N GLU A 69 8.12 -7.66 1.67
CA GLU A 69 8.95 -6.69 2.42
C GLU A 69 8.53 -5.24 2.13
N ILE A 70 8.33 -4.89 0.86
CA ILE A 70 7.88 -3.55 0.47
C ILE A 70 6.45 -3.27 0.98
N ASN A 71 5.55 -4.24 0.92
CA ASN A 71 4.19 -4.07 1.42
C ASN A 71 4.15 -3.92 2.95
N ASN A 72 5.10 -4.49 3.69
CA ASN A 72 5.21 -4.28 5.14
C ASN A 72 5.47 -2.81 5.47
N LEU A 73 6.43 -2.17 4.78
CA LEU A 73 6.72 -0.74 4.93
C LEU A 73 5.50 0.13 4.59
N ILE A 74 4.83 -0.17 3.47
CA ILE A 74 3.61 0.54 3.06
C ILE A 74 2.49 0.37 4.10
N ASN A 75 2.30 -0.84 4.62
CA ASN A 75 1.25 -1.13 5.60
C ASN A 75 1.50 -0.46 6.96
N GLU A 76 2.77 -0.34 7.37
CA GLU A 76 3.18 0.41 8.55
C GLU A 76 2.87 1.90 8.37
N TRP A 77 3.32 2.50 7.26
CA TRP A 77 3.02 3.90 6.95
C TRP A 77 1.51 4.16 6.88
N ASN A 78 0.73 3.28 6.24
CA ASN A 78 -0.72 3.39 6.17
C ASN A 78 -1.37 3.37 7.57
N ARG A 79 -0.85 2.54 8.48
CA ARG A 79 -1.31 2.43 9.86
C ARG A 79 -1.01 3.70 10.66
N ASP A 80 0.19 4.25 10.51
CA ASP A 80 0.62 5.49 11.18
C ASP A 80 -0.23 6.69 10.78
N HIS A 81 -0.79 6.66 9.56
CA HIS A 81 -1.72 7.67 9.06
C HIS A 81 -3.20 7.28 9.27
N ASN A 82 -3.47 6.33 10.17
CA ASN A 82 -4.81 5.82 10.52
C ASN A 82 -5.65 5.38 9.32
N TYR A 83 -4.98 4.98 8.23
CA TYR A 83 -5.56 4.68 6.92
C TYR A 83 -6.39 5.82 6.31
N GLN A 84 -6.35 7.03 6.85
CA GLN A 84 -6.89 8.22 6.20
C GLN A 84 -6.10 8.54 4.93
N TRP A 85 -4.78 8.38 5.03
CA TRP A 85 -3.86 8.42 3.91
C TRP A 85 -3.25 7.04 3.74
N GLN A 86 -3.18 6.57 2.50
CA GLN A 86 -2.63 5.27 2.18
C GLN A 86 -1.71 5.36 0.97
N ALA A 87 -0.53 4.76 1.02
CA ALA A 87 0.36 4.63 -0.13
C ALA A 87 0.06 3.33 -0.89
N GLY A 88 0.26 3.35 -2.20
CA GLY A 88 0.18 2.15 -3.02
C GLY A 88 0.73 2.34 -4.43
N PHE A 89 1.22 1.26 -5.04
CA PHE A 89 1.78 1.30 -6.38
C PHE A 89 0.70 1.46 -7.46
N ASN A 90 1.01 2.21 -8.51
CA ASN A 90 0.17 2.46 -9.67
C ASN A 90 1.02 2.54 -10.96
N GLY A 91 0.32 2.54 -12.09
CA GLY A 91 0.87 2.65 -13.43
C GLY A 91 1.24 1.29 -14.03
N ARG A 92 1.59 1.33 -15.31
CA ARG A 92 2.08 0.14 -16.02
C ARG A 92 3.35 -0.37 -15.34
N SER A 93 3.35 -1.64 -14.98
CA SER A 93 4.41 -2.31 -14.21
C SER A 93 4.55 -1.82 -12.75
N GLY A 94 3.56 -1.12 -12.19
CA GLY A 94 3.55 -0.75 -10.77
C GLY A 94 4.71 0.16 -10.35
N GLY A 95 5.15 1.07 -11.23
CA GLY A 95 6.38 1.83 -11.01
C GLY A 95 6.23 3.15 -10.24
N TYR A 96 5.01 3.57 -9.90
CA TYR A 96 4.76 4.83 -9.19
C TYR A 96 4.11 4.55 -7.86
N LEU A 97 4.72 4.99 -6.76
CA LEU A 97 4.03 5.00 -5.47
C LEU A 97 3.17 6.26 -5.41
N VAL A 98 1.91 6.12 -4.98
CA VAL A 98 0.91 7.21 -4.99
C VAL A 98 0.21 7.26 -3.64
N ILE A 99 -0.08 8.46 -3.14
CA ILE A 99 -0.93 8.65 -1.95
C ILE A 99 -2.42 8.59 -2.37
N TYR A 100 -3.21 7.83 -1.64
CA TYR A 100 -4.65 7.69 -1.78
C TYR A 100 -5.37 8.19 -0.53
N GLN A 101 -6.57 8.72 -0.75
CA GLN A 101 -7.54 8.91 0.34
C GLN A 101 -8.08 7.55 0.76
N GLY A 102 -8.35 7.41 2.05
CA GLY A 102 -8.97 6.22 2.60
C GLY A 102 -9.65 6.48 3.94
N CYS A 103 -10.07 5.41 4.58
CA CYS A 103 -10.52 5.43 5.96
C CYS A 103 -10.51 4.03 6.59
N LEU A 104 -10.64 4.01 7.92
CA LEU A 104 -11.14 2.85 8.65
C LEU A 104 -12.63 3.04 8.93
N GLU A 105 -13.45 2.07 8.52
CA GLU A 105 -14.87 2.06 8.85
C GLU A 105 -15.32 0.71 9.44
N PRO A 106 -16.34 0.68 10.32
CA PRO A 106 -16.91 -0.56 10.81
C PRO A 106 -17.55 -1.38 9.69
N THR A 107 -17.24 -2.68 9.63
CA THR A 107 -17.80 -3.63 8.64
C THR A 107 -19.29 -3.93 8.82
N LYS A 108 -19.95 -3.33 9.83
CA LYS A 108 -21.36 -3.55 10.24
C LYS A 108 -21.70 -4.98 10.71
N HIS A 109 -20.77 -5.93 10.66
CA HIS A 109 -20.95 -7.25 11.23
C HIS A 109 -21.12 -7.16 12.76
N LYS A 110 -21.91 -8.07 13.31
CA LYS A 110 -22.28 -8.09 14.74
C LYS A 110 -21.83 -9.36 15.45
N SER A 111 -21.54 -10.43 14.72
CA SER A 111 -21.08 -11.70 15.29
C SER A 111 -20.14 -12.44 14.34
N PHE A 112 -19.39 -13.39 14.87
CA PHE A 112 -18.52 -14.27 14.10
C PHE A 112 -18.55 -15.70 14.65
N CYS A 113 -18.20 -16.68 13.81
CA CYS A 113 -18.08 -18.07 14.22
C CYS A 113 -16.66 -18.34 14.73
N THR A 114 -16.51 -18.83 15.96
CA THR A 114 -15.18 -19.14 16.53
C THR A 114 -14.53 -20.38 15.90
N ASN A 115 -15.32 -21.22 15.22
CA ASN A 115 -14.81 -22.42 14.54
C ASN A 115 -14.27 -22.16 13.13
N CYS A 116 -14.93 -21.30 12.33
CA CYS A 116 -14.55 -21.09 10.92
C CYS A 116 -14.33 -19.62 10.54
N GLY A 117 -14.46 -18.67 11.47
CA GLY A 117 -14.25 -17.24 11.24
C GLY A 117 -15.38 -16.52 10.50
N GLN A 118 -16.43 -17.22 10.05
CA GLN A 118 -17.51 -16.59 9.28
C GLN A 118 -18.20 -15.46 10.06
N LEU A 119 -18.14 -14.23 9.52
CA LEU A 119 -18.86 -13.08 10.03
C LEU A 119 -20.37 -13.12 9.71
N ASN A 120 -21.17 -12.40 10.49
CA ASN A 120 -22.60 -12.23 10.25
C ASN A 120 -23.07 -10.82 10.70
N PHE A 121 -24.05 -10.27 9.99
CA PHE A 121 -24.69 -8.98 10.29
C PHE A 121 -25.71 -9.05 11.44
N GLN A 122 -26.03 -10.25 11.93
CA GLN A 122 -26.96 -10.47 13.04
C GLN A 122 -26.22 -10.83 14.34
N THR A 123 -26.84 -10.54 15.49
CA THR A 123 -26.40 -11.01 16.81
C THR A 123 -26.82 -12.45 17.04
N THR A 124 -26.28 -13.08 18.09
CA THR A 124 -26.54 -14.48 18.45
C THR A 124 -27.83 -14.70 19.26
N GLU A 125 -28.65 -13.67 19.45
CA GLU A 125 -29.87 -13.73 20.27
C GLU A 125 -30.87 -14.76 19.77
N LYS A 126 -31.02 -14.88 18.44
CA LYS A 126 -31.96 -15.83 17.83
C LYS A 126 -31.36 -17.22 17.61
N SER A 127 -30.08 -17.28 17.27
CA SER A 127 -29.36 -18.53 16.99
C SER A 127 -27.86 -18.27 17.04
N ASN A 128 -27.12 -19.22 17.61
CA ASN A 128 -25.66 -19.26 17.56
C ASN A 128 -25.14 -20.24 16.50
N GLN A 129 -26.00 -20.77 15.63
CA GLN A 129 -25.58 -21.69 14.57
C GLN A 129 -24.87 -20.95 13.44
N CYS A 130 -23.76 -21.50 12.98
CA CYS A 130 -23.03 -21.00 11.83
C CYS A 130 -23.69 -21.45 10.51
N GLY A 131 -23.93 -20.52 9.58
CA GLY A 131 -24.49 -20.85 8.26
C GLY A 131 -23.53 -21.62 7.35
N VAL A 132 -22.22 -21.53 7.59
CA VAL A 132 -21.18 -22.23 6.82
C VAL A 132 -20.87 -23.59 7.42
N CYS A 133 -20.32 -23.65 8.63
CA CYS A 133 -19.88 -24.92 9.23
C CYS A 133 -20.97 -25.67 10.03
N ARG A 134 -22.17 -25.09 10.16
CA ARG A 134 -23.33 -25.65 10.90
C ARG A 134 -23.13 -25.91 12.40
N GLN A 135 -21.97 -25.55 12.95
CA GLN A 135 -21.68 -25.64 14.38
C GLN A 135 -22.32 -24.48 15.17
N ASN A 136 -22.71 -24.74 16.42
CA ASN A 136 -23.30 -23.76 17.35
C ASN A 136 -22.23 -22.94 18.08
N THR A 137 -21.35 -22.29 17.31
CA THR A 137 -20.12 -21.63 17.81
C THR A 137 -20.06 -20.13 17.48
N ARG A 138 -21.20 -19.52 17.18
CA ARG A 138 -21.26 -18.07 16.90
C ARG A 138 -21.29 -17.27 18.20
N VAL A 139 -20.50 -16.19 18.24
CA VAL A 139 -20.43 -15.23 19.35
C VAL A 139 -20.57 -13.80 18.83
N ASN A 140 -21.16 -12.91 19.62
CA ASN A 140 -21.24 -11.49 19.30
C ASN A 140 -19.84 -10.84 19.32
N LEU A 141 -19.64 -9.85 18.47
CA LEU A 141 -18.44 -9.02 18.48
C LEU A 141 -18.52 -8.02 19.64
N GLU A 142 -17.51 -8.01 20.51
CA GLU A 142 -17.40 -7.03 21.60
C GLU A 142 -17.11 -5.61 21.09
N LYS A 143 -16.29 -5.52 20.04
CA LYS A 143 -15.96 -4.28 19.34
C LYS A 143 -16.25 -4.44 17.86
N PRO A 144 -16.68 -3.37 17.16
CA PRO A 144 -16.89 -3.43 15.73
C PRO A 144 -15.61 -3.88 15.01
N ARG A 145 -15.74 -4.85 14.11
CA ARG A 145 -14.63 -5.20 13.22
C ARG A 145 -14.49 -4.10 12.18
N MET A 146 -13.31 -3.49 12.10
CA MET A 146 -12.99 -2.44 11.15
C MET A 146 -12.57 -3.03 9.80
N MET A 147 -12.83 -2.29 8.73
CA MET A 147 -12.26 -2.52 7.41
C MET A 147 -11.57 -1.26 6.91
N ILE A 148 -10.49 -1.48 6.19
CA ILE A 148 -9.76 -0.44 5.47
C ILE A 148 -10.48 -0.23 4.14
N LYS A 149 -10.78 1.03 3.83
CA LYS A 149 -11.19 1.43 2.49
C LYS A 149 -10.17 2.38 1.90
N THR A 150 -9.86 2.16 0.64
CA THR A 150 -9.07 3.06 -0.20
C THR A 150 -10.01 3.62 -1.26
N TYR A 151 -9.83 4.89 -1.62
CA TYR A 151 -10.63 5.56 -2.63
C TYR A 151 -9.79 5.98 -3.84
N PRO A 152 -9.40 5.03 -4.72
CA PRO A 152 -8.87 5.36 -6.04
C PRO A 152 -9.82 6.28 -6.80
N GLY A 153 -9.27 7.12 -7.68
CA GLY A 153 -10.06 8.09 -8.44
C GLY A 153 -10.49 9.36 -7.69
N ARG A 154 -10.03 9.56 -6.45
CA ARG A 154 -10.07 10.87 -5.79
C ARG A 154 -8.74 11.58 -5.94
N SER A 155 -8.76 12.89 -6.17
CA SER A 155 -7.55 13.71 -6.18
C SER A 155 -7.15 14.14 -4.77
N ILE A 156 -5.88 14.52 -4.59
CA ILE A 156 -5.38 15.09 -3.33
C ILE A 156 -4.69 16.40 -3.65
N ASP A 157 -5.35 17.53 -3.43
CA ASP A 157 -4.82 18.89 -3.71
C ASP A 157 -4.45 19.12 -5.17
N GLN A 158 -5.06 18.36 -6.09
CA GLN A 158 -4.93 18.68 -7.50
C GLN A 158 -5.54 20.05 -7.76
N ASP A 159 -4.77 20.92 -8.42
CA ASP A 159 -5.16 22.28 -8.77
C ASP A 159 -5.57 23.12 -7.53
N ALA A 160 -5.11 22.76 -6.34
CA ALA A 160 -5.41 23.48 -5.11
C ALA A 160 -4.75 24.86 -5.11
N ASP A 161 -5.51 25.88 -4.70
CA ASP A 161 -4.97 27.19 -4.39
C ASP A 161 -4.41 27.21 -2.97
N PHE A 162 -3.14 26.87 -2.84
CA PHE A 162 -2.45 26.87 -1.55
C PHE A 162 -2.30 28.26 -0.93
N GLU A 163 -2.53 29.35 -1.68
CA GLU A 163 -2.51 30.71 -1.11
C GLU A 163 -3.70 30.97 -0.17
N ASP A 164 -4.79 30.22 -0.31
CA ASP A 164 -5.97 30.32 0.56
C ASP A 164 -5.83 29.45 1.83
N TRP A 165 -4.84 28.57 1.88
CA TRP A 165 -4.68 27.64 3.01
C TRP A 165 -4.13 28.36 4.23
N SER A 166 -4.62 27.99 5.41
CA SER A 166 -4.00 28.43 6.66
C SER A 166 -2.57 27.90 6.77
N TYR A 167 -1.80 28.53 7.63
CA TYR A 167 -0.42 28.13 7.86
C TYR A 167 -0.29 26.71 8.43
N ASP A 168 -1.25 26.30 9.27
CA ASP A 168 -1.27 24.96 9.86
C ASP A 168 -1.68 23.89 8.85
N GLU A 169 -2.64 24.17 7.96
CA GLU A 169 -3.00 23.26 6.87
C GLU A 169 -1.81 22.99 5.94
N LEU A 170 -1.03 24.03 5.60
CA LEU A 170 0.20 23.86 4.82
C LEU A 170 1.21 22.99 5.56
N LYS A 171 1.45 23.24 6.84
CA LYS A 171 2.38 22.44 7.64
C LYS A 171 1.99 20.98 7.71
N GLU A 172 0.72 20.69 8.00
CA GLU A 172 0.25 19.31 8.09
C GLU A 172 0.34 18.60 6.73
N ARG A 173 0.08 19.31 5.63
CA ARG A 173 0.24 18.74 4.30
C ARG A 173 1.70 18.51 3.92
N VAL A 174 2.60 19.43 4.24
CA VAL A 174 4.04 19.27 4.04
C VAL A 174 4.54 18.08 4.85
N LYS A 175 4.14 17.92 6.11
CA LYS A 175 4.52 16.77 6.94
C LYS A 175 4.06 15.44 6.33
N LEU A 176 2.84 15.38 5.81
CA LEU A 176 2.31 14.19 5.13
C LEU A 176 3.13 13.83 3.88
N VAL A 177 3.41 14.82 3.02
CA VAL A 177 4.17 14.56 1.80
C VAL A 177 5.63 14.21 2.13
N GLN A 178 6.24 14.86 3.11
CA GLN A 178 7.57 14.50 3.61
C GLN A 178 7.65 13.11 4.25
N SER A 179 6.61 12.67 4.98
CA SER A 179 6.58 11.31 5.53
C SER A 179 6.42 10.28 4.41
N PHE A 180 5.67 10.61 3.37
CA PHE A 180 5.54 9.78 2.16
C PHE A 180 6.85 9.69 1.37
N ASP A 181 7.59 10.79 1.25
CA ASP A 181 8.90 10.79 0.60
C ASP A 181 9.91 9.93 1.36
N ARG A 182 9.89 9.98 2.71
CA ARG A 182 10.69 9.09 3.55
C ARG A 182 10.35 7.62 3.31
N LEU A 183 9.07 7.27 3.21
CA LEU A 183 8.66 5.91 2.85
C LEU A 183 9.26 5.48 1.49
N CYS A 184 9.32 6.38 0.52
CA CYS A 184 9.94 6.07 -0.78
C CYS A 184 11.44 5.81 -0.62
N ASP A 185 12.14 6.60 0.19
CA ASP A 185 13.54 6.39 0.50
C ASP A 185 13.77 5.06 1.25
N ASP A 186 12.91 4.72 2.20
CA ASP A 186 12.95 3.47 2.97
C ASP A 186 12.74 2.24 2.06
N ILE A 187 11.80 2.32 1.10
CA ILE A 187 11.58 1.28 0.10
C ILE A 187 12.83 1.07 -0.77
N VAL A 188 13.47 2.16 -1.21
CA VAL A 188 14.71 2.07 -2.01
C VAL A 188 15.84 1.48 -1.17
N ALA A 189 15.98 1.89 0.08
CA ALA A 189 16.97 1.34 0.99
C ALA A 189 16.77 -0.16 1.23
N GLN A 190 15.52 -0.61 1.41
CA GLN A 190 15.18 -2.02 1.57
C GLN A 190 15.50 -2.82 0.31
N LEU A 191 15.19 -2.29 -0.88
CA LEU A 191 15.54 -2.92 -2.15
C LEU A 191 17.06 -3.09 -2.28
N ILE A 192 17.83 -2.04 -1.98
CA ILE A 192 19.30 -2.08 -2.04
C ILE A 192 19.83 -3.11 -1.04
N TYR A 193 19.36 -3.09 0.20
CA TYR A 193 19.75 -4.05 1.22
C TYR A 193 19.53 -5.49 0.74
N ILE A 194 18.39 -5.78 0.11
CA ILE A 194 18.12 -7.13 -0.41
C ILE A 194 19.08 -7.47 -1.57
N CYS A 195 19.30 -6.57 -2.52
CA CYS A 195 20.25 -6.78 -3.61
C CYS A 195 21.69 -7.04 -3.12
N GLU A 196 22.10 -6.41 -2.03
CA GLU A 196 23.46 -6.54 -1.47
C GLU A 196 23.65 -7.80 -0.61
N ASN A 197 22.59 -8.30 0.01
CA ASN A 197 22.69 -9.35 1.04
C ASN A 197 22.06 -10.69 0.63
N PHE A 198 21.31 -10.73 -0.47
CA PHE A 198 20.62 -11.93 -0.95
C PHE A 198 20.91 -12.18 -2.42
N GLU A 199 20.79 -13.45 -2.82
CA GLU A 199 20.93 -13.90 -4.20
C GLU A 199 19.61 -14.53 -4.65
N VAL A 200 19.21 -14.21 -5.88
CA VAL A 200 18.04 -14.84 -6.51
C VAL A 200 18.46 -16.20 -7.03
N VAL A 201 17.86 -17.26 -6.49
CA VAL A 201 18.13 -18.64 -6.89
C VAL A 201 16.87 -19.29 -7.42
N GLU A 202 17.01 -20.09 -8.49
CA GLU A 202 15.92 -20.90 -9.00
C GLU A 202 15.81 -22.20 -8.20
N GLN A 203 14.59 -22.57 -7.82
CA GLN A 203 14.31 -23.83 -7.14
C GLN A 203 13.18 -24.57 -7.85
N GLU A 204 13.47 -25.79 -8.31
CA GLU A 204 12.45 -26.69 -8.85
C GLU A 204 11.76 -27.47 -7.71
N ILE A 205 10.42 -27.51 -7.74
CA ILE A 205 9.61 -28.29 -6.80
C ILE A 205 8.89 -29.44 -7.52
N CYS A 206 9.23 -30.68 -7.16
CA CYS A 206 8.53 -31.86 -7.67
C CYS A 206 7.23 -32.11 -6.89
N VAL A 207 6.08 -31.98 -7.55
CA VAL A 207 4.78 -32.28 -6.96
C VAL A 207 4.36 -33.72 -7.33
N PRO A 208 4.28 -34.67 -6.37
CA PRO A 208 3.85 -36.03 -6.67
C PRO A 208 2.40 -36.03 -7.16
N LYS A 209 2.14 -36.64 -8.32
CA LYS A 209 0.82 -36.71 -8.94
C LYS A 209 0.48 -38.14 -9.36
N THR A 210 -0.58 -38.69 -8.78
CA THR A 210 -1.14 -39.97 -9.23
C THR A 210 -2.09 -39.71 -10.40
N ILE A 211 -1.91 -40.46 -11.50
CA ILE A 211 -2.80 -40.45 -12.66
C ILE A 211 -3.30 -41.87 -12.95
N LYS A 212 -4.47 -41.97 -13.59
CA LYS A 212 -4.95 -43.22 -14.16
C LYS A 212 -4.53 -43.27 -15.63
N VAL A 213 -3.93 -44.38 -16.05
CA VAL A 213 -3.53 -44.61 -17.45
C VAL A 213 -4.19 -45.89 -17.95
N LEU A 214 -4.50 -45.93 -19.24
CA LEU A 214 -4.87 -47.16 -19.92
C LEU A 214 -3.60 -48.01 -20.08
N GLN A 215 -3.68 -49.28 -19.71
CA GLN A 215 -2.60 -50.23 -19.86
C GLN A 215 -3.16 -51.47 -20.56
N GLU A 216 -2.47 -51.94 -21.60
CA GLU A 216 -2.80 -53.20 -22.27
C GLU A 216 -2.53 -54.37 -21.32
N VAL A 217 -3.41 -55.38 -21.38
CA VAL A 217 -3.38 -56.57 -20.50
C VAL A 217 -2.59 -57.68 -21.17
#